data_AF-A0A6T0R426-F1
#
_entry.id   AF-A0A6T0R426-F1
#
_cell.length_a   1.000
_cell.length_b   1.000
_cell.length_c   1.000
_cell.angle_alpha   90.00
_cell.angle_beta   90.00
_cell.angle_gamma   90.00
#
_symmetry.space_group_name_H-M   'P 1'
#
loop_
_entity.id
_entity.type
_entity.pdbx_description
1 polymer ?
#
loop_
_entity_poly.entity_id
_entity_poly.type
_entity_poly.pdbx_seq_one_letter_code
_entity_poly.pdbx_strand_id
1 'polypeptide(L)'
;MKSDEPAAAPYDPALRRWMLSVILGQVVVCLLRLWLLWDVWGGFVMALSIALGYYALREDLPSSLVCLWGFVNAYEAAWDTVTGTVSLVMNLVWFRLTECLVIVVIPLADILGTVVAWQLFKDRELRRVGMLTPVVQKNRRGQRVPEGA
;
A
#
# COMPACT_ATOMS: atom_id res chain seq x y z
N MET A 1 -7.87 -31.25 2.67
CA MET A 1 -6.56 -31.57 2.09
C MET A 1 -5.65 -30.38 2.39
N LYS A 2 -4.97 -30.42 3.54
CA LYS A 2 -4.09 -29.36 4.02
C LYS A 2 -2.69 -29.85 3.67
N SER A 3 -2.19 -29.43 2.50
CA SER A 3 -0.82 -29.76 2.09
C SER A 3 0.13 -29.35 3.20
N ASP A 4 1.08 -30.22 3.55
CA ASP A 4 2.14 -29.97 4.51
C ASP A 4 3.08 -28.88 3.98
N GLU A 5 2.59 -27.65 3.99
CA GLU A 5 3.36 -26.47 3.59
C GLU A 5 4.42 -26.26 4.66
N PRO A 6 5.72 -26.33 4.31
CA PRO A 6 6.79 -26.18 5.27
C PRO A 6 6.59 -24.87 6.02
N ALA A 7 6.65 -24.95 7.36
CA ALA A 7 6.44 -23.81 8.25
C ALA A 7 7.23 -22.60 7.73
N ALA A 8 6.50 -21.58 7.29
CA ALA A 8 7.10 -20.44 6.62
C ALA A 8 8.12 -19.78 7.57
N ALA A 9 9.30 -19.45 7.07
CA ALA A 9 10.29 -18.73 7.86
C ALA A 9 9.68 -17.44 8.42
N PRO A 10 9.95 -17.08 9.69
CA PRO A 10 9.41 -15.88 10.32
C PRO A 10 9.70 -14.63 9.49
N TYR A 11 8.73 -13.71 9.46
CA TYR A 11 8.90 -12.42 8.78
C TYR A 11 9.95 -11.55 9.43
N ASP A 12 10.57 -10.70 8.61
CA ASP A 12 11.44 -9.65 9.12
C ASP A 12 10.61 -8.65 9.98
N PRO A 13 10.96 -8.43 11.26
CA PRO A 13 10.26 -7.47 12.11
C PRO A 13 10.34 -6.02 11.59
N ALA A 14 11.28 -5.69 10.71
CA ALA A 14 11.34 -4.37 10.08
C ALA A 14 10.14 -4.13 9.14
N LEU A 15 9.81 -5.09 8.27
CA LEU A 15 8.68 -5.01 7.33
C LEU A 15 7.34 -4.91 8.07
N ARG A 16 7.17 -5.69 9.13
CA ARG A 16 5.98 -5.65 9.97
C ARG A 16 5.75 -4.27 10.59
N ARG A 17 6.82 -3.64 11.10
CA ARG A 17 6.77 -2.27 11.64
C ARG A 17 6.41 -1.26 10.56
N TRP A 18 6.99 -1.40 9.37
CA TRP A 18 6.71 -0.53 8.23
C TRP A 18 5.22 -0.58 7.81
N MET A 19 4.65 -1.78 7.70
CA MET A 19 3.23 -1.96 7.41
C MET A 19 2.34 -1.37 8.49
N LEU A 20 2.68 -1.56 9.77
CA LEU A 20 1.97 -0.95 10.89
C LEU A 20 1.98 0.59 10.81
N SER A 21 3.12 1.19 10.48
CA SER A 21 3.24 2.64 10.30
C SER A 21 2.34 3.18 9.20
N VAL A 22 2.23 2.47 8.07
CA VAL A 22 1.33 2.85 6.97
C VAL A 22 -0.13 2.73 7.40
N ILE A 23 -0.51 1.64 8.07
CA ILE A 23 -1.88 1.45 8.57
C ILE A 23 -2.27 2.55 9.57
N LEU A 24 -1.36 2.92 10.48
CA LEU A 24 -1.59 4.04 11.40
C LEU A 24 -1.75 5.37 10.65
N GLY A 25 -0.95 5.60 9.61
CA GLY A 25 -1.11 6.73 8.71
C GLY A 25 -2.49 6.75 8.04
N GLN A 26 -2.94 5.62 7.50
CA GLN A 26 -4.26 5.47 6.89
C GLN A 26 -5.39 5.74 7.90
N VAL A 27 -5.27 5.32 9.16
CA VAL A 27 -6.24 5.64 10.22
C VAL A 27 -6.37 7.15 10.41
N VAL A 28 -5.23 7.86 10.50
CA VAL A 28 -5.25 9.34 10.65
C VAL A 28 -5.90 10.00 9.43
N VAL A 29 -5.54 9.57 8.23
CA VAL A 29 -6.08 10.11 6.98
C VAL A 29 -7.58 9.80 6.85
N CYS A 30 -8.02 8.61 7.25
CA CYS A 30 -9.43 8.22 7.29
C CYS A 30 -10.24 9.13 8.23
N LEU A 31 -9.71 9.44 9.43
CA LEU A 31 -10.36 10.37 10.35
C LEU A 31 -10.42 11.79 9.77
N LEU A 32 -9.36 12.27 9.12
CA LEU A 32 -9.35 13.57 8.44
C LEU A 32 -10.38 13.62 7.30
N ARG A 33 -10.49 12.54 6.52
CA ARG A 33 -11.48 12.40 5.44
C ARG A 33 -12.90 12.51 5.98
N LEU A 34 -13.22 11.81 7.06
CA LEU A 34 -14.55 11.87 7.69
C LEU A 34 -14.85 13.23 8.32
N TRP A 35 -13.87 13.85 8.99
CA TRP A 35 -14.07 15.10 9.72
C TRP A 35 -14.13 16.33 8.81
N LEU A 36 -13.23 16.44 7.82
CA LEU A 36 -13.08 17.63 6.99
C LEU A 36 -13.88 17.55 5.69
N LEU A 37 -13.88 16.40 5.02
CA LEU A 37 -14.54 16.24 3.71
C LEU A 37 -15.97 15.70 3.85
N TRP A 38 -16.38 15.21 5.03
CA TRP A 38 -17.67 14.54 5.25
C TRP A 38 -17.92 13.37 4.28
N ASP A 39 -16.87 12.78 3.71
CA ASP A 39 -16.95 11.68 2.77
C ASP A 39 -17.07 10.33 3.50
N VAL A 40 -18.30 10.04 3.92
CA VAL A 40 -18.64 8.84 4.70
C VAL A 40 -18.39 7.56 3.90
N TRP A 41 -18.72 7.57 2.60
CA TRP A 41 -18.57 6.38 1.76
C TRP A 41 -17.09 6.03 1.58
N GLY A 42 -16.28 7.01 1.19
CA GLY A 42 -14.85 6.81 1.03
C GLY A 42 -14.15 6.43 2.34
N GLY A 43 -14.53 7.07 3.45
CA GLY A 43 -14.02 6.71 4.77
C GLY A 43 -14.38 5.28 5.19
N PHE A 44 -15.56 4.79 4.82
CA PHE A 44 -15.97 3.41 5.08
C PHE A 44 -15.13 2.38 4.30
N VAL A 45 -14.92 2.59 3.00
CA VAL A 45 -14.07 1.68 2.20
C VAL A 45 -12.64 1.68 2.74
N MET A 46 -12.08 2.85 3.03
CA MET A 46 -10.74 2.98 3.61
C MET A 46 -10.64 2.29 4.98
N ALA A 47 -11.69 2.35 5.81
CA ALA A 47 -11.74 1.62 7.08
C ALA A 47 -11.75 0.09 6.87
N LEU A 48 -12.39 -0.42 5.82
CA LEU A 48 -12.30 -1.84 5.45
C LEU A 48 -10.89 -2.22 4.98
N SER A 49 -10.23 -1.36 4.20
CA SER A 49 -8.83 -1.56 3.80
C SER A 49 -7.90 -1.63 5.02
N ILE A 50 -8.07 -0.72 5.99
CA ILE A 50 -7.34 -0.72 7.28
C ILE A 50 -7.59 -2.02 8.05
N ALA A 51 -8.85 -2.46 8.14
CA ALA A 51 -9.21 -3.70 8.83
C ALA A 51 -8.58 -4.93 8.16
N LEU A 52 -8.57 -4.97 6.82
CA LEU A 52 -7.92 -6.02 6.05
C LEU A 52 -6.40 -6.04 6.27
N GLY A 53 -5.76 -4.87 6.25
CA GLY A 53 -4.32 -4.74 6.52
C GLY A 53 -3.97 -5.19 7.95
N TYR A 54 -4.77 -4.79 8.94
CA TYR A 54 -4.60 -5.24 10.32
C TYR A 54 -4.84 -6.75 10.47
N TYR A 55 -5.84 -7.29 9.78
CA TYR A 55 -6.11 -8.73 9.77
C TYR A 55 -4.93 -9.52 9.17
N ALA A 56 -4.35 -9.02 8.07
CA ALA A 56 -3.14 -9.61 7.50
C ALA A 56 -1.95 -9.58 8.47
N LEU A 57 -1.78 -8.51 9.26
CA LEU A 57 -0.75 -8.44 10.31
C LEU A 57 -0.95 -9.46 11.45
N ARG A 58 -2.20 -9.89 11.69
CA ARG A 58 -2.52 -10.86 12.74
C ARG A 58 -2.29 -12.31 12.29
N GLU A 59 -2.53 -12.62 11.02
CA GLU A 59 -2.42 -13.97 10.44
C GLU A 59 -1.01 -14.29 9.91
N ASP A 60 0.04 -13.62 10.42
CA ASP A 60 1.42 -13.75 9.93
C ASP A 60 1.59 -13.45 8.42
N LEU A 61 0.87 -12.42 7.96
CA LEU A 61 1.02 -11.77 6.65
C LEU A 61 0.81 -12.70 5.46
N PRO A 62 -0.24 -13.54 5.33
CA PRO A 62 -0.37 -14.48 4.21
C PRO A 62 -0.42 -13.73 2.87
N SER A 63 0.20 -14.28 1.82
CA SER A 63 0.56 -13.52 0.61
C SER A 63 -0.67 -13.09 -0.15
N SER A 64 -1.68 -13.95 -0.17
CA SER A 64 -3.00 -13.66 -0.71
C SER A 64 -3.65 -12.45 -0.04
N LEU A 65 -3.63 -12.34 1.30
CA LEU A 65 -4.22 -11.20 2.01
C LEU A 65 -3.42 -9.92 1.78
N VAL A 66 -2.08 -9.98 1.77
CA VAL A 66 -1.24 -8.81 1.51
C VAL A 66 -1.46 -8.30 0.08
N CYS A 67 -1.54 -9.19 -0.91
CA CYS A 67 -1.85 -8.83 -2.29
C CYS A 67 -3.26 -8.24 -2.42
N LEU A 68 -4.26 -8.83 -1.74
CA LEU A 68 -5.62 -8.31 -1.73
C LEU A 68 -5.67 -6.91 -1.12
N TRP A 69 -5.02 -6.71 0.03
CA TRP A 69 -4.89 -5.39 0.66
C TRP A 69 -4.20 -4.37 -0.26
N GLY A 70 -3.09 -4.75 -0.90
CA GLY A 70 -2.41 -3.89 -1.87
C GLY A 70 -3.27 -3.50 -3.08
N PHE A 71 -4.08 -4.44 -3.58
CA PHE A 71 -5.00 -4.20 -4.69
C PHE A 71 -6.17 -3.30 -4.30
N VAL A 72 -6.74 -3.49 -3.11
CA VAL A 72 -7.79 -2.62 -2.56
C VAL A 72 -7.27 -1.19 -2.45
N ASN A 73 -6.08 -0.98 -1.85
CA ASN A 73 -5.47 0.36 -1.78
C ASN A 73 -5.20 0.96 -3.17
N ALA A 74 -4.78 0.15 -4.14
CA ALA A 74 -4.53 0.65 -5.51
C ALA A 74 -5.82 1.12 -6.18
N TYR A 75 -6.91 0.37 -5.98
CA TYR A 75 -8.23 0.74 -6.46
C TYR A 75 -8.75 2.01 -5.78
N GLU A 76 -8.63 2.10 -4.45
CA GLU A 76 -8.98 3.30 -3.68
C GLU A 76 -8.20 4.52 -4.14
N ALA A 77 -6.87 4.41 -4.28
CA ALA A 77 -6.04 5.50 -4.78
C ALA A 77 -6.47 6.00 -6.16
N ALA A 78 -6.83 5.09 -7.08
CA ALA A 78 -7.32 5.46 -8.40
C ALA A 78 -8.67 6.17 -8.33
N TRP A 79 -9.61 5.63 -7.54
CA TRP A 79 -10.93 6.23 -7.34
C TRP A 79 -10.87 7.61 -6.69
N ASP A 80 -10.06 7.75 -5.65
CA ASP A 80 -9.85 9.00 -4.92
C ASP A 80 -9.11 10.04 -5.75
N THR A 81 -8.22 9.61 -6.66
CA THR A 81 -7.60 10.53 -7.63
C THR A 81 -8.64 11.11 -8.58
N VAL A 82 -9.53 10.28 -9.14
CA VAL A 82 -10.58 10.74 -10.08
C VAL A 82 -11.57 11.66 -9.38
N THR A 83 -12.12 11.24 -8.24
CA THR A 83 -13.12 12.01 -7.50
C THR A 83 -12.51 13.24 -6.82
N GLY A 84 -11.31 13.09 -6.25
CA GLY A 84 -10.55 14.15 -5.62
C GLY A 84 -10.15 15.26 -6.59
N THR A 85 -9.85 14.95 -7.86
CA THR A 85 -9.51 15.98 -8.86
C THR A 85 -10.65 16.98 -9.07
N VAL A 86 -11.90 16.51 -9.13
CA VAL A 86 -13.08 17.39 -9.28
C VAL A 86 -13.25 18.26 -8.04
N SER A 87 -13.17 17.65 -6.85
CA SER A 87 -13.28 18.36 -5.58
C SER A 87 -12.16 19.38 -5.37
N LEU A 88 -10.95 19.06 -5.83
CA LEU A 88 -9.77 19.92 -5.70
C LEU A 88 -9.93 21.21 -6.51
N VAL A 89 -10.45 21.12 -7.74
CA VAL A 89 -10.72 22.29 -8.58
C VAL A 89 -11.76 23.20 -7.89
N MET A 90 -12.84 22.62 -7.38
CA MET A 90 -13.87 23.39 -6.67
C MET A 90 -13.31 24.07 -5.42
N ASN A 91 -12.57 23.34 -4.59
CA ASN A 91 -12.01 23.88 -3.35
C ASN A 91 -10.93 24.94 -3.58
N LEU A 92 -10.20 24.86 -4.69
CA LEU A 92 -9.22 25.87 -5.08
C LEU A 92 -9.90 27.20 -5.42
N VAL A 93 -11.06 27.17 -6.09
CA VAL A 93 -11.85 28.38 -6.41
C VAL A 93 -12.33 29.09 -5.13
N TRP A 94 -12.68 28.31 -4.10
CA TRP A 94 -13.13 28.83 -2.80
C TRP A 94 -11.98 29.08 -1.80
N PHE A 95 -10.72 29.00 -2.23
CA PHE A 95 -9.51 29.18 -1.40
C PHE A 95 -9.45 28.29 -0.14
N ARG A 96 -10.03 27.09 -0.18
CA ARG A 96 -10.05 26.14 0.94
C ARG A 96 -8.82 25.24 0.95
N LEU A 97 -7.66 25.82 1.21
CA LEU A 97 -6.35 25.14 1.11
C LEU A 97 -6.23 23.89 2.00
N THR A 98 -6.85 23.90 3.18
CA THR A 98 -6.84 22.76 4.11
C THR A 98 -7.53 21.52 3.51
N GLU A 99 -8.69 21.70 2.87
CA GLU A 99 -9.40 20.62 2.20
C GLU A 99 -8.60 20.11 1.00
N CYS A 100 -7.98 21.01 0.22
CA CYS A 100 -7.11 20.63 -0.91
C CYS A 100 -5.94 19.74 -0.45
N LEU A 101 -5.29 20.07 0.67
CA LEU A 101 -4.19 19.25 1.21
C LEU A 101 -4.66 17.84 1.57
N VAL A 102 -5.82 17.72 2.22
CA VAL A 102 -6.38 16.42 2.59
C VAL A 102 -6.73 15.61 1.35
N ILE A 103 -7.33 16.22 0.33
CA ILE A 103 -7.64 15.56 -0.95
C ILE A 103 -6.39 14.96 -1.59
N VAL A 104 -5.23 15.62 -1.48
CA VAL A 104 -3.96 15.10 -2.04
C VAL A 104 -3.33 14.03 -1.14
N VAL A 105 -3.42 14.18 0.18
CA VAL A 105 -2.82 13.24 1.13
C VAL A 105 -3.52 11.88 1.12
N ILE A 106 -4.83 11.83 0.83
CA ILE A 106 -5.60 10.58 0.74
C ILE A 106 -4.99 9.57 -0.25
N PRO A 107 -4.91 9.84 -1.57
CA PRO A 107 -4.37 8.88 -2.53
C PRO A 107 -2.88 8.60 -2.28
N LEU A 108 -2.12 9.53 -1.69
CA LEU A 108 -0.74 9.27 -1.29
C LEU A 108 -0.63 8.20 -0.20
N ALA A 109 -1.52 8.21 0.79
CA ALA A 109 -1.55 7.19 1.84
C ALA A 109 -1.85 5.80 1.26
N ASP A 110 -2.75 5.71 0.29
CA ASP A 110 -3.13 4.43 -0.32
C ASP A 110 -2.05 3.93 -1.29
N ILE A 111 -1.42 4.82 -2.06
CA ILE A 111 -0.24 4.48 -2.88
C ILE A 111 0.88 3.91 -1.99
N LEU A 112 1.13 4.51 -0.82
CA LEU A 112 2.10 3.97 0.13
C LEU A 112 1.70 2.56 0.59
N GLY A 113 0.42 2.31 0.86
CA GLY A 113 -0.12 0.97 1.14
C GLY A 113 0.19 -0.03 0.03
N THR A 114 -0.11 0.31 -1.22
CA THR A 114 0.19 -0.53 -2.39
C THR A 114 1.69 -0.79 -2.56
N VAL A 115 2.53 0.23 -2.38
CA VAL A 115 4.00 0.09 -2.47
C VAL A 115 4.50 -0.89 -1.41
N VAL A 116 4.02 -0.79 -0.17
CA VAL A 116 4.39 -1.71 0.91
C VAL A 116 3.95 -3.13 0.62
N ALA A 117 2.71 -3.31 0.15
CA ALA A 117 2.20 -4.61 -0.24
C ALA A 117 3.07 -5.25 -1.34
N TRP A 118 3.50 -4.45 -2.31
CA TRP A 118 4.39 -4.92 -3.38
C TRP A 118 5.78 -5.32 -2.86
N GLN A 119 6.39 -4.53 -1.97
CA GLN A 119 7.68 -4.89 -1.36
C GLN A 119 7.57 -6.19 -0.54
N LEU A 120 6.51 -6.33 0.27
CA LEU A 120 6.23 -7.55 1.03
C LEU A 120 6.07 -8.78 0.13
N PHE A 121 5.37 -8.63 -0.99
CA PHE A 121 5.21 -9.70 -1.97
C PHE A 121 6.55 -10.09 -2.59
N LYS A 122 7.32 -9.10 -3.06
CA LYS A 122 8.62 -9.31 -3.69
C LYS A 122 9.61 -9.99 -2.74
N ASP A 123 9.68 -9.56 -1.48
CA ASP A 123 10.57 -10.15 -0.48
C ASP A 123 10.20 -11.62 -0.18
N ARG A 124 8.92 -11.97 -0.25
CA ARG A 124 8.49 -13.37 -0.11
C ARG A 124 8.85 -14.24 -1.30
N GLU A 125 8.59 -13.75 -2.51
CA GLU A 125 8.92 -14.49 -3.73
C GLU A 125 10.43 -14.75 -3.85
N LEU A 126 11.25 -13.75 -3.46
CA LEU A 126 12.71 -13.89 -3.40
C LEU A 126 13.17 -14.96 -2.41
N ARG A 127 12.47 -15.14 -1.28
CA ARG A 127 12.83 -16.14 -0.25
C ARG A 127 12.32 -17.55 -0.56
N ARG A 128 11.12 -17.70 -1.13
CA ARG A 128 10.51 -19.03 -1.34
C ARG A 128 10.94 -19.71 -2.64
N VAL A 129 10.88 -18.99 -3.75
CA VAL A 129 10.78 -19.66 -5.06
C VAL A 129 12.04 -19.44 -5.90
N GLY A 130 12.75 -18.32 -5.70
CA GLY A 130 13.85 -17.96 -6.60
C GLY A 130 13.41 -17.84 -8.08
N MET A 131 12.11 -17.86 -8.39
CA MET A 131 11.61 -17.77 -9.77
C MET A 131 11.92 -16.41 -10.39
N LEU A 132 11.99 -15.36 -9.57
CA LEU A 132 12.35 -14.01 -10.03
C LEU A 132 13.86 -13.77 -10.06
N THR A 133 14.68 -14.65 -9.48
CA THR A 133 16.15 -14.51 -9.51
C THR A 133 16.71 -14.34 -10.92
N PRO A 134 16.32 -15.12 -11.96
CA PRO A 134 16.88 -14.93 -13.29
C PRO A 134 16.56 -13.55 -13.89
N VAL A 135 15.37 -13.00 -13.67
CA VAL A 135 14.99 -11.68 -14.22
C VAL A 135 15.69 -10.55 -13.47
N VAL A 136 15.71 -10.61 -12.13
CA VAL A 136 16.39 -9.60 -11.30
C VAL A 136 17.91 -9.63 -11.53
N GLN A 137 18.49 -10.83 -11.67
CA GLN A 137 19.92 -10.99 -11.90
C GLN A 137 20.33 -10.57 -13.32
N LYS A 138 19.47 -10.79 -14.33
CA LYS A 138 19.68 -10.29 -15.69
C LYS A 138 19.75 -8.76 -15.72
N ASN A 139 18.84 -8.08 -15.00
CA ASN A 139 18.84 -6.61 -14.96
C ASN A 139 20.09 -6.03 -14.26
N ARG A 140 20.58 -6.70 -13.19
CA ARG A 140 21.84 -6.30 -12.52
C ARG A 140 23.10 -6.48 -13.37
N ARG A 141 23.13 -7.46 -14.29
CA ARG A 141 24.29 -7.66 -15.18
C ARG A 141 24.42 -6.58 -16.26
N GLY A 142 23.30 -6.00 -16.71
CA GLY A 142 23.30 -4.89 -17.68
C GLY A 142 23.79 -3.55 -17.12
N GLN A 143 23.87 -3.41 -15.78
CA GLN A 143 24.30 -2.18 -15.12
C GLN A 143 25.78 -2.18 -14.68
N ARG A 144 26.57 -3.22 -14.99
CA ARG A 144 28.03 -3.10 -14.81
C ARG A 144 28.58 -2.19 -15.90
N VAL A 145 28.67 -0.90 -15.57
CA VAL A 145 29.39 0.11 -16.35
C VAL A 145 30.85 -0.39 -16.49
N PRO A 146 31.45 -0.34 -17.69
CA PRO A 146 32.86 -0.70 -17.85
C PRO A 146 33.72 0.27 -17.04
N GLU A 147 34.32 -0.23 -15.95
CA GLU A 147 35.38 0.46 -15.22
C GLU A 147 36.65 0.45 -16.09
N GLY A 148 36.69 1.29 -17.12
CA GLY A 148 37.81 1.37 -18.04
C GLY A 148 37.48 2.10 -19.33
N ALA A 149 37.29 3.41 -19.25
CA ALA A 149 37.44 4.34 -20.36
C ALA A 149 38.02 5.66 -19.84
#